data_AF-A0A4D6X9F1-F1
#
_entry.id   AF-A0A4D6X9F1-F1
#
_cell.length_a   1.000
_cell.length_b   1.000
_cell.length_c   1.000
_cell.angle_alpha   90.00
_cell.angle_beta   90.00
_cell.angle_gamma   90.00
#
_symmetry.space_group_name_H-M   'P 1'
#
loop_
_entity.id
_entity.type
_entity.pdbx_description
1 polymer ?
#
loop_
_entity_poly.entity_id
_entity_poly.type
_entity_poly.pdbx_seq_one_letter_code
_entity_poly.pdbx_strand_id
1 'polypeptide(L)' 'MSEVRCACSHCNCTVDATTVTQGDKAYCCEACASGHRNGEPCRMQDCHCGDAAQPKESSVDNALDETFPASDPISP' A
#
# COMPACT_ATOMS: atom_id res chain seq x y z
N MET A 1 7.14 -18.36 24.03
CA MET A 1 7.66 -17.02 23.67
C MET A 1 6.71 -16.47 22.62
N SER A 2 6.04 -15.36 22.90
CA SER A 2 5.06 -14.78 21.99
C SER A 2 5.80 -14.03 20.90
N GLU A 3 5.81 -14.58 19.70
CA GLU A 3 6.38 -13.95 18.54
C GLU A 3 5.47 -12.78 18.12
N VAL A 4 5.94 -11.54 18.30
CA VAL A 4 5.18 -10.36 17.90
C VAL A 4 5.44 -10.15 16.40
N ARG A 5 4.38 -9.82 15.65
CA ARG A 5 4.49 -9.54 14.21
C ARG A 5 4.35 -8.06 13.92
N CYS A 6 4.99 -7.61 12.84
CA CYS A 6 4.87 -6.25 12.38
C CYS A 6 3.39 -5.89 12.12
N ALA A 7 2.97 -4.71 12.55
CA ALA A 7 1.61 -4.22 12.38
C ALA A 7 1.27 -3.80 10.92
N CYS A 8 2.24 -3.84 10.01
CA CYS A 8 2.02 -3.53 8.59
C CYS A 8 1.29 -4.69 7.90
N SER A 9 0.15 -4.40 7.25
CA SER A 9 -0.73 -5.42 6.62
C SER A 9 -0.06 -6.24 5.52
N HIS A 10 0.97 -5.69 4.87
CA HIS A 10 1.72 -6.34 3.79
C HIS A 10 3.10 -6.84 4.25
N CYS A 11 3.39 -6.79 5.55
CA CYS A 11 4.66 -7.22 6.12
C CYS A 11 4.45 -8.48 6.96
N ASN A 12 5.24 -9.51 6.71
CA ASN A 12 5.24 -10.73 7.53
C ASN A 12 6.47 -10.83 8.45
N CYS A 13 7.21 -9.72 8.61
CA CYS A 13 8.41 -9.72 9.43
C CYS A 13 8.08 -9.89 10.91
N THR A 14 8.84 -10.76 11.54
CA THR A 14 8.89 -10.93 12.98
C THR A 14 9.52 -9.72 13.65
N VAL A 15 8.88 -9.23 14.71
CA VAL A 15 9.40 -8.13 15.51
C VAL A 15 9.81 -8.65 16.88
N ASP A 16 11.07 -8.37 17.21
CA ASP A 16 11.71 -8.78 18.46
C ASP A 16 11.91 -7.56 19.36
N ALA A 17 12.82 -7.67 20.35
CA ALA A 17 13.14 -6.60 21.30
C ALA A 17 13.60 -5.27 20.66
N THR A 18 13.90 -5.25 19.36
CA THR A 18 14.24 -4.06 18.56
C THR A 18 13.05 -3.48 17.78
N THR A 19 11.82 -3.85 18.14
CA THR A 19 10.61 -3.31 17.52
C THR A 19 10.46 -1.80 17.72
N VAL A 20 10.12 -1.10 16.64
CA VAL A 20 9.76 0.32 16.67
C VAL A 20 8.29 0.41 17.05
N THR A 21 7.98 1.03 18.18
CA THR A 21 6.59 1.30 18.59
C THR A 21 6.19 2.70 18.16
N GLN A 22 5.07 2.83 17.44
CA GLN A 22 4.52 4.12 17.04
C GLN A 22 3.02 4.11 17.40
N GLY A 23 2.66 4.90 18.41
CA GLY A 23 1.35 4.81 19.06
C GLY A 23 1.15 3.42 19.67
N ASP A 24 0.03 2.78 19.33
CA ASP A 24 -0.36 1.44 19.81
C ASP A 24 0.08 0.28 18.91
N LYS A 25 0.97 0.54 17.93
CA LYS A 25 1.39 -0.45 16.93
C LYS A 25 2.90 -0.70 16.99
N ALA A 26 3.27 -1.97 16.81
CA ALA A 26 4.66 -2.43 16.80
C ALA A 26 5.11 -2.73 15.36
N TYR A 27 6.25 -2.18 14.95
CA TYR A 27 6.78 -2.25 13.59
C TYR A 27 8.22 -2.75 13.56
N CYS A 28 8.61 -3.42 12.48
CA CYS A 28 9.96 -3.95 12.32
C CYS A 28 11.03 -2.88 12.04
N CYS A 29 10.63 -1.69 11.62
CA CYS A 29 11.48 -0.52 11.32
C CYS A 29 10.64 0.77 11.21
N GLU A 30 11.31 1.92 11.14
CA GLU A 30 10.68 3.24 10.99
C GLU A 30 9.92 3.42 9.66
N ALA A 31 10.36 2.77 8.58
CA ALA A 31 9.66 2.81 7.29
C ALA A 31 8.24 2.22 7.41
N CYS A 32 8.09 1.08 8.09
CA CYS A 32 6.78 0.48 8.34
C CYS A 32 5.93 1.32 9.30
N ALA A 33 6.55 1.94 10.33
CA ALA A 33 5.85 2.87 11.22
C ALA A 33 5.35 4.11 10.48
N SER A 34 6.12 4.62 9.51
CA SER A 34 5.73 5.76 8.68
C SER A 34 4.79 5.38 7.53
N GLY A 35 4.42 4.09 7.40
CA GLY A 35 3.54 3.61 6.33
C GLY A 35 4.16 3.69 4.94
N HIS A 36 5.48 3.54 4.81
CA HIS A 36 6.18 3.57 3.53
C HIS A 36 5.94 4.85 2.70
N ARG A 37 5.80 6.03 3.33
CA ARG A 37 5.52 7.30 2.61
C ARG A 37 6.53 7.66 1.50
N ASN A 38 7.76 7.15 1.61
CA ASN A 38 8.84 7.36 0.64
C ASN A 38 9.00 6.19 -0.36
N GLY A 39 8.17 5.15 -0.26
CA GLY A 39 8.33 3.91 -1.03
C GLY A 39 9.53 3.06 -0.60
N GLU A 40 10.16 3.36 0.53
CA GLU A 40 11.28 2.57 1.04
C GLU A 40 10.82 1.19 1.53
N PRO A 41 11.58 0.12 1.25
CA PRO A 41 11.30 -1.19 1.81
C PRO A 41 11.54 -1.22 3.32
N CYS A 42 11.08 -2.28 3.99
CA CYS A 42 11.40 -2.48 5.40
C CYS A 42 12.87 -2.94 5.60
N ARG A 43 13.30 -3.21 6.84
CA ARG A 43 14.68 -3.69 7.11
C ARG A 43 15.03 -4.99 6.39
N MET A 44 14.03 -5.72 5.91
CA MET A 44 14.19 -6.99 5.22
C MET A 44 14.07 -6.75 3.72
N GLN A 45 15.16 -6.99 2.99
CA GLN A 45 15.24 -6.80 1.54
C GLN A 45 14.27 -7.72 0.76
N ASP A 46 13.91 -8.86 1.34
CA ASP A 46 12.98 -9.83 0.75
C ASP A 46 11.50 -9.46 0.97
N CYS A 47 11.23 -8.41 1.76
CA CYS A 47 9.87 -8.02 2.13
C CYS A 47 9.46 -6.74 1.39
N HIS A 48 8.59 -6.91 0.40
CA HIS A 48 8.12 -5.86 -0.51
C HIS A 48 6.88 -5.10 0.02
N CYS A 49 6.76 -4.96 1.34
CA CYS A 49 5.64 -4.25 1.98
C CYS A 49 5.55 -2.76 1.58
N GLY A 50 6.65 -2.14 1.16
CA GLY A 50 6.68 -0.75 0.70
C GLY A 50 6.10 -0.52 -0.70
N ASP A 51 6.15 -1.53 -1.56
CA ASP A 51 5.55 -1.48 -2.91
C ASP A 51 4.02 -1.64 -2.83
N ALA A 52 3.57 -2.56 -1.98
CA ALA A 52 2.15 -2.84 -1.77
C ALA A 52 1.38 -1.74 -1.00
N ALA A 53 2.09 -0.83 -0.33
CA ALA A 53 1.49 0.29 0.40
C ALA A 53 1.00 1.42 -0.53
N GLN A 54 1.44 1.43 -1.79
CA GLN A 54 0.86 2.32 -2.80
C GLN A 54 -0.59 1.89 -3.00
N PRO A 55 -1.60 2.75 -2.73
CA PRO A 55 -2.95 2.47 -3.16
C PRO A 55 -2.87 2.35 -4.67
N LYS A 56 -2.98 1.11 -5.15
CA LYS A 56 -3.24 0.80 -6.54
C LYS A 56 -4.47 1.59 -6.96
N GLU A 57 -4.25 2.76 -7.53
CA GLU A 57 -5.19 3.61 -8.27
C GLU A 57 -5.65 2.85 -9.54
N SER A 58 -6.13 1.63 -9.38
CA SER A 58 -6.66 0.78 -10.45
C SER A 58 -8.19 0.84 -10.50
N SER A 59 -8.80 1.72 -9.69
CA SER A 59 -10.26 1.86 -9.56
C SER A 59 -10.76 3.24 -10.03
N VAL A 60 -9.97 3.96 -10.85
CA VAL A 60 -10.31 5.29 -11.38
C VAL A 60 -10.22 5.37 -12.91
N ASP A 61 -10.29 4.24 -13.61
CA ASP A 61 -10.24 4.21 -15.09
C ASP A 61 -11.59 3.88 -15.76
N ASN A 62 -12.69 3.75 -15.00
CA ASN A 62 -13.96 3.25 -15.56
C ASN A 62 -15.19 4.13 -15.28
N ALA A 63 -15.02 5.46 -15.24
CA ALA A 63 -16.13 6.42 -15.13
C ALA A 63 -16.09 7.53 -16.21
N LEU A 64 -15.23 7.37 -17.23
CA LEU A 64 -15.06 8.34 -18.34
C LEU A 64 -15.53 7.77 -19.69
N ASP A 65 -15.98 6.52 -19.73
CA ASP A 65 -16.73 5.96 -20.85
C ASP A 65 -18.19 6.39 -20.67
N GLU A 66 -18.90 6.75 -21.74
CA GLU A 66 -20.32 7.14 -21.75
C GLU A 66 -20.68 8.63 -21.50
N THR A 67 -19.94 9.58 -22.10
CA THR A 67 -20.62 10.80 -22.61
C THR A 67 -20.77 10.71 -24.12
N PHE A 68 -21.80 9.96 -24.52
CA PHE A 68 -22.56 10.02 -25.78
C PHE A 68 -21.76 10.15 -27.08
N PRO A 69 -21.53 9.06 -27.84
CA PRO A 69 -21.22 9.20 -29.26
C PRO A 69 -22.38 9.96 -29.91
N ALA A 70 -22.08 11.11 -30.51
CA ALA A 70 -23.01 11.83 -31.37
C ALA A 70 -23.29 10.99 -32.63
N SER A 71 -24.17 10.00 -32.51
CA SER A 71 -24.97 9.48 -33.64
C SER A 71 -26.01 10.57 -33.93
N ASP A 72 -26.13 11.18 -35.10
CA ASP A 72 -25.89 10.69 -36.46
C ASP A 72 -25.89 11.89 -37.45
N PRO A 73 -25.14 11.84 -38.57
CA PRO A 73 -25.29 12.76 -39.69
C PRO A 73 -26.41 12.27 -40.63
N ILE A 74 -27.65 12.73 -40.45
CA ILE A 74 -28.71 12.52 -41.47
C ILE A 74 -28.76 13.70 -42.43
N SER A 75 -28.26 13.46 -43.65
CA SER A 75 -28.58 14.23 -44.86
C SER A 75 -29.99 13.87 -45.34
N PRO A 76 -30.80 14.88 -45.71
CA PRO A 76 -31.34 14.94 -47.07
C PRO A 76 -31.07 16.27 -47.79
#